data_AF-A0A8J7ZAP2-F1
#
_entry.id   AF-A0A8J7ZAP2-F1
#
_cell.length_a   1.000
_cell.length_b   1.000
_cell.length_c   1.000
_cell.angle_alpha   90.00
_cell.angle_beta   90.00
_cell.angle_gamma   90.00
#
_symmetry.space_group_name_H-M   'P 1'
#
loop_
_entity.id
_entity.type
_entity.pdbx_description
1 polymer ?
#
loop_
_entity_poly.entity_id
_entity_poly.type
_entity_poly.pdbx_seq_one_letter_code
_entity_poly.pdbx_strand_id
1 'polypeptide(L)'
;MAKLNSLLKIKIFGWIIFGFNALVGIINFLYLLIPSYAFFVNMVGIFIIINLSVTMIYSIFLSHKLRTTMKQGHQLNLLCYSYFGGVILTMTLTFFAMFIGFNDVVSVNLGLGVLLYGSNFGIVIYGAVLGLIPAISKNQIVLSTSPIPEDLVWNRSIKTQKRVALLKGVIIIICILELVIGLLVCYSIFLGLKGWFRFFMLRVFAGQTALFFGFGILSFTFILFKITRSISGKLKRIPLSFLVILGIVLSGLCFVPLGLTPQFAKDADEAFSASFNPVFSGDWKAVIDNSDYADAFLQTPFSVGGYFLGPPIYDCIVRKDVLYFDGSTSNFTVDANVKLYFDAYLPPNDSDS
;
A
#
# COMPACT_ATOMS: atom_id res chain seq x y z
N MET A 1 23.19 28.97 19.40
CA MET A 1 22.40 27.85 19.97
C MET A 1 21.34 27.29 19.01
N ALA A 2 20.47 28.09 18.37
CA ALA A 2 19.37 27.56 17.52
C ALA A 2 19.80 26.58 16.39
N LYS A 3 20.97 26.78 15.77
CA LYS A 3 21.51 25.91 14.70
C LYS A 3 21.95 24.53 15.20
N LEU A 4 22.55 24.46 16.39
CA LEU A 4 22.97 23.20 17.01
C LEU A 4 21.74 22.33 17.30
N ASN A 5 20.65 22.97 17.76
CA ASN A 5 19.38 22.29 18.04
C ASN A 5 18.74 21.70 16.76
N SER A 6 18.85 22.34 15.60
CA SER A 6 18.29 21.76 14.36
C SER A 6 19.06 20.52 13.87
N LEU A 7 20.38 20.48 14.04
CA LEU A 7 21.20 19.33 13.64
C LEU A 7 20.96 18.14 14.55
N LEU A 8 20.93 18.38 15.86
CA LEU A 8 20.63 17.36 16.85
C LEU A 8 19.26 16.73 16.58
N LYS A 9 18.25 17.54 16.24
CA LYS A 9 16.92 17.04 15.85
C LYS A 9 17.00 16.09 14.66
N ILE A 10 17.68 16.45 13.57
CA ILE A 10 17.76 15.58 12.37
C ILE A 10 18.41 14.23 12.70
N LYS A 11 19.45 14.23 13.55
CA LYS A 11 20.11 12.98 13.97
C LYS A 11 19.23 12.11 14.85
N ILE A 12 18.55 12.70 15.83
CA ILE A 12 17.60 11.99 16.70
C ILE A 12 16.46 11.40 15.85
N PHE A 13 15.86 12.20 14.97
CA PHE A 13 14.84 11.72 14.05
C PHE A 13 15.38 10.61 13.13
N GLY A 14 16.61 10.71 12.64
CA GLY A 14 17.23 9.65 11.83
C GLY A 14 17.33 8.31 12.57
N TRP A 15 17.77 8.33 13.84
CA TRP A 15 17.79 7.14 14.70
C TRP A 15 16.40 6.57 14.98
N ILE A 16 15.41 7.44 15.21
CA ILE A 16 14.00 7.01 15.40
C ILE A 16 13.49 6.31 14.13
N ILE A 17 13.73 6.88 12.95
CA ILE A 17 13.30 6.30 11.67
C ILE A 17 14.00 4.97 11.40
N PHE A 18 15.31 4.89 11.67
CA PHE A 18 16.07 3.65 11.57
C PHE A 18 15.49 2.57 12.49
N GLY A 19 15.32 2.87 13.78
CA GLY A 19 14.78 1.94 14.76
C GLY A 19 13.36 1.49 14.44
N PHE A 20 12.51 2.41 13.97
CA PHE A 20 11.14 2.09 13.60
C PHE A 20 11.05 1.21 12.34
N ASN A 21 11.84 1.49 11.30
CA ASN A 21 11.91 0.61 10.12
C ASN A 21 12.47 -0.77 10.49
N ALA A 22 13.51 -0.83 11.34
CA ALA A 22 14.05 -2.11 11.81
C ALA A 22 13.00 -2.92 12.59
N LEU A 23 12.25 -2.27 13.49
CA LEU A 23 11.15 -2.91 14.23
C LEU A 23 10.06 -3.44 13.28
N VAL A 24 9.63 -2.64 12.31
CA VAL A 24 8.63 -3.06 11.31
C VAL A 24 9.16 -4.22 10.46
N GLY A 25 10.44 -4.22 10.11
CA GLY A 25 11.09 -5.35 9.44
C GLY A 25 11.03 -6.64 10.27
N ILE A 26 11.31 -6.55 11.57
CA ILE A 26 11.19 -7.70 12.49
C ILE A 26 9.74 -8.17 12.60
N ILE A 27 8.78 -7.25 12.76
CA ILE A 27 7.35 -7.57 12.84
C ILE A 27 6.86 -8.25 11.55
N ASN A 28 7.23 -7.73 10.38
CA ASN A 28 6.90 -8.34 9.10
C ASN A 28 7.52 -9.73 8.94
N PHE A 29 8.74 -9.93 9.45
CA PHE A 29 9.38 -11.24 9.43
C PHE A 29 8.66 -12.23 10.35
N LEU A 30 8.29 -11.80 11.57
CA LEU A 30 7.53 -12.62 12.50
C LEU A 30 6.13 -12.97 11.96
N TYR A 31 5.48 -12.06 11.22
CA TYR A 31 4.22 -12.33 10.53
C TYR A 31 4.32 -13.54 9.59
N LEU A 32 5.43 -13.67 8.86
CA LEU A 32 5.64 -14.80 7.95
C LEU A 32 5.94 -16.11 8.69
N LEU A 33 6.44 -16.04 9.93
CA LEU A 33 6.77 -17.23 10.73
C LEU A 33 5.60 -17.71 11.61
N ILE A 34 4.70 -16.80 12.01
CA ILE A 34 3.64 -17.08 13.00
C ILE A 34 2.29 -16.62 12.43
N PRO A 35 1.68 -17.39 11.49
CA PRO A 35 0.49 -16.95 10.76
C PRO A 35 -0.84 -16.95 11.54
N SER A 36 -0.85 -17.14 12.87
CA SER A 36 -2.03 -17.71 13.55
C SER A 36 -2.90 -16.77 14.40
N TYR A 37 -2.66 -15.45 14.42
CA TYR A 37 -3.44 -14.54 15.29
C TYR A 37 -4.01 -13.32 14.56
N ALA A 38 -5.34 -13.24 14.38
CA ALA A 38 -5.98 -12.13 13.66
C ALA A 38 -5.64 -10.74 14.22
N PHE A 39 -5.50 -10.62 15.55
CA PHE A 39 -5.08 -9.37 16.18
C PHE A 39 -3.67 -8.96 15.72
N PHE A 40 -2.72 -9.89 15.76
CA PHE A 40 -1.34 -9.66 15.34
C PHE A 40 -1.28 -9.28 13.85
N VAL A 41 -2.05 -9.96 13.03
CA VAL A 41 -2.12 -9.80 11.58
C VAL A 41 -2.60 -8.39 11.20
N ASN A 42 -3.58 -7.81 11.90
CA ASN A 42 -4.00 -6.43 11.69
C ASN A 42 -3.00 -5.40 12.21
N MET A 43 -2.36 -5.68 13.35
CA MET A 43 -1.32 -4.80 13.89
C MET A 43 -0.15 -4.65 12.93
N VAL A 44 0.32 -5.74 12.31
CA VAL A 44 1.38 -5.73 11.29
C VAL A 44 1.04 -4.75 10.16
N GLY A 45 -0.17 -4.83 9.60
CA GLY A 45 -0.62 -3.92 8.55
C GLY A 45 -0.62 -2.45 8.98
N ILE A 46 -1.08 -2.16 10.21
CA ILE A 46 -1.05 -0.81 10.78
C ILE A 46 0.39 -0.31 10.93
N PHE A 47 1.32 -1.15 11.42
CA PHE A 47 2.74 -0.80 11.52
C PHE A 47 3.36 -0.50 10.14
N ILE A 48 3.03 -1.26 9.10
CA ILE A 48 3.48 -0.99 7.71
C ILE A 48 2.99 0.39 7.25
N ILE A 49 1.71 0.69 7.43
CA ILE A 49 1.11 1.98 7.03
C ILE A 49 1.81 3.14 7.75
N ILE A 50 1.92 3.06 9.09
CA ILE A 50 2.61 4.09 9.88
C ILE A 50 4.06 4.22 9.43
N ASN A 51 4.76 3.12 9.16
CA ASN A 51 6.15 3.13 8.71
C ASN A 51 6.33 3.85 7.37
N LEU A 52 5.49 3.51 6.39
CA LEU A 52 5.50 4.18 5.08
C LEU A 52 5.21 5.67 5.23
N SER A 53 4.15 6.04 5.96
CA SER A 53 3.77 7.44 6.17
C SER A 53 4.85 8.24 6.90
N VAL A 54 5.38 7.72 8.01
CA VAL A 54 6.41 8.40 8.82
C VAL A 54 7.71 8.54 8.04
N THR A 55 8.13 7.51 7.30
CA THR A 55 9.35 7.56 6.48
C THR A 55 9.19 8.48 5.28
N MET A 56 7.99 8.57 4.67
CA MET A 56 7.68 9.57 3.65
C MET A 56 7.76 11.00 4.21
N ILE A 57 7.13 11.26 5.38
CA ILE A 57 7.19 12.58 6.05
C ILE A 57 8.63 12.94 6.39
N TYR A 58 9.41 11.99 6.92
CA TYR A 58 10.84 12.18 7.20
C TYR A 58 11.62 12.50 5.93
N SER A 59 11.36 11.80 4.83
CA SER A 59 12.01 12.04 3.53
C SER A 59 11.73 13.46 3.01
N ILE A 60 10.49 13.95 3.16
CA ILE A 60 10.13 15.34 2.82
C ILE A 60 10.92 16.31 3.70
N PHE A 61 10.85 16.12 5.02
CA PHE A 61 11.49 16.98 6.00
C PHE A 61 13.01 17.05 5.78
N LEU A 62 13.66 15.90 5.67
CA LEU A 62 15.09 15.77 5.40
C LEU A 62 15.42 16.50 4.10
N SER A 63 14.68 16.22 3.02
CA SER A 63 14.97 16.83 1.73
C SER A 63 14.82 18.35 1.67
N HIS A 64 13.94 18.92 2.51
CA HIS A 64 13.81 20.37 2.65
C HIS A 64 14.97 20.99 3.45
N LYS A 65 15.60 20.23 4.35
CA LYS A 65 16.74 20.69 5.14
C LYS A 65 18.09 20.51 4.43
N LEU A 66 18.14 19.66 3.40
CA LEU A 66 19.36 19.41 2.66
C LEU A 66 19.74 20.56 1.75
N ARG A 67 21.04 20.87 1.75
CA ARG A 67 21.63 21.84 0.84
C ARG A 67 22.06 21.15 -0.46
N THR A 68 21.24 21.30 -1.51
CA THR A 68 21.43 20.61 -2.80
C THR A 68 22.53 21.20 -3.69
N THR A 69 23.16 22.30 -3.28
CA THR A 69 24.30 22.91 -3.99
C THR A 69 25.60 22.15 -3.77
N MET A 70 25.71 21.35 -2.71
CA MET A 70 26.85 20.49 -2.44
C MET A 70 26.60 19.07 -2.96
N LYS A 71 27.68 18.37 -3.35
CA LYS A 71 27.62 17.00 -3.87
C LYS A 71 26.89 16.03 -2.93
N GLN A 72 27.29 15.99 -1.66
CA GLN A 72 26.71 15.09 -0.66
C GLN A 72 25.24 15.41 -0.36
N GLY A 73 24.90 16.70 -0.20
CA GLY A 73 23.52 17.12 0.04
C GLY A 73 22.61 16.80 -1.14
N HIS A 74 23.12 16.94 -2.36
CA HIS A 74 22.38 16.51 -3.55
C HIS A 74 22.22 14.99 -3.64
N GLN A 75 23.26 14.20 -3.34
CA GLN A 75 23.16 12.73 -3.33
C GLN A 75 22.13 12.24 -2.31
N LEU A 76 22.15 12.78 -1.09
CA LEU A 76 21.16 12.42 -0.07
C LEU A 76 19.75 12.89 -0.43
N ASN A 77 19.64 14.04 -1.11
CA ASN A 77 18.38 14.52 -1.64
C ASN A 77 17.85 13.61 -2.76
N LEU A 78 18.74 13.06 -3.59
CA LEU A 78 18.40 12.06 -4.60
C LEU A 78 17.90 10.76 -3.94
N LEU A 79 18.55 10.31 -2.84
CA LEU A 79 18.08 9.16 -2.07
C LEU A 79 16.65 9.35 -1.54
N CYS A 80 16.31 10.56 -1.07
CA CYS A 80 14.93 10.88 -0.67
C CYS A 80 13.95 10.77 -1.85
N TYR A 81 14.36 11.15 -3.07
CA TYR A 81 13.51 11.00 -4.26
C TYR A 81 13.35 9.54 -4.69
N SER A 82 14.44 8.78 -4.69
CA SER A 82 14.39 7.36 -5.02
C SER A 82 13.65 6.55 -3.97
N TYR A 83 13.54 7.02 -2.72
CA TYR A 83 12.61 6.43 -1.75
C TYR A 83 11.16 6.51 -2.23
N PHE A 84 10.66 7.68 -2.67
CA PHE A 84 9.31 7.78 -3.25
C PHE A 84 9.13 6.92 -4.50
N GLY A 85 10.15 6.87 -5.37
CA GLY A 85 10.16 5.95 -6.50
C GLY A 85 10.12 4.47 -6.08
N GLY A 86 10.81 4.13 -4.98
CA GLY A 86 10.81 2.82 -4.37
C GLY A 86 9.45 2.46 -3.77
N VAL A 87 8.75 3.42 -3.13
CA VAL A 87 7.37 3.23 -2.65
C VAL A 87 6.45 2.93 -3.83
N ILE A 88 6.50 3.72 -4.90
CA ILE A 88 5.70 3.49 -6.12
C ILE A 88 5.98 2.08 -6.66
N LEU A 89 7.25 1.74 -6.87
CA LEU A 89 7.65 0.44 -7.38
C LEU A 89 7.14 -0.69 -6.47
N THR A 90 7.27 -0.53 -5.16
CA THR A 90 6.79 -1.52 -4.18
C THR A 90 5.28 -1.69 -4.29
N MET A 91 4.50 -0.61 -4.24
CA MET A 91 3.04 -0.68 -4.35
C MET A 91 2.60 -1.34 -5.68
N THR A 92 3.27 -1.03 -6.79
CA THR A 92 3.02 -1.66 -8.09
C THR A 92 3.36 -3.15 -8.09
N LEU A 93 4.52 -3.55 -7.56
CA LEU A 93 4.94 -4.95 -7.51
C LEU A 93 4.06 -5.78 -6.57
N THR A 94 3.76 -5.26 -5.38
CA THR A 94 2.82 -5.87 -4.43
C THR A 94 1.45 -6.04 -5.07
N PHE A 95 0.94 -5.00 -5.76
CA PHE A 95 -0.32 -5.10 -6.49
C PHE A 95 -0.30 -6.23 -7.54
N PHE A 96 0.71 -6.28 -8.41
CA PHE A 96 0.79 -7.33 -9.42
C PHE A 96 0.96 -8.72 -8.82
N ALA A 97 1.75 -8.85 -7.75
CA ALA A 97 1.93 -10.12 -7.05
C ALA A 97 0.60 -10.61 -6.47
N MET A 98 -0.19 -9.73 -5.86
CA MET A 98 -1.51 -10.06 -5.31
C MET A 98 -2.56 -10.29 -6.40
N PHE A 99 -2.49 -9.56 -7.51
CA PHE A 99 -3.42 -9.70 -8.63
C PHE A 99 -3.20 -10.99 -9.43
N ILE A 100 -1.95 -11.34 -9.70
CA ILE A 100 -1.58 -12.56 -10.44
C ILE A 100 -1.65 -13.77 -9.52
N GLY A 101 -1.16 -13.61 -8.29
CA GLY A 101 -1.07 -14.67 -7.29
C GLY A 101 -2.29 -14.77 -6.39
N PHE A 102 -3.48 -14.40 -6.86
CA PHE A 102 -4.70 -14.72 -6.11
C PHE A 102 -4.79 -16.26 -6.00
N ASN A 103 -4.80 -16.80 -4.77
CA ASN A 103 -4.60 -18.21 -4.35
C ASN A 103 -3.16 -18.61 -3.98
N ASP A 104 -2.96 -19.86 -3.55
CA ASP A 104 -1.72 -20.47 -3.00
C ASP A 104 -0.47 -20.32 -3.89
N VAL A 105 -0.66 -19.85 -5.13
CA VAL A 105 0.34 -19.62 -6.16
C VAL A 105 1.47 -18.70 -5.71
N VAL A 106 1.25 -17.71 -4.82
CA VAL A 106 2.35 -16.83 -4.36
C VAL A 106 3.41 -17.58 -3.58
N SER A 107 3.00 -18.53 -2.71
CA SER A 107 3.95 -19.29 -1.89
C SER A 107 4.72 -20.34 -2.69
N VAL A 108 4.06 -20.92 -3.69
CA VAL A 108 4.65 -21.95 -4.56
C VAL A 108 5.48 -21.32 -5.70
N ASN A 109 5.17 -20.09 -6.09
CA ASN A 109 5.89 -19.34 -7.11
C ASN A 109 6.93 -18.42 -6.47
N LEU A 110 8.18 -18.89 -6.41
CA LEU A 110 9.33 -18.12 -5.92
C LEU A 110 9.41 -16.71 -6.53
N GLY A 111 9.07 -16.55 -7.82
CA GLY A 111 9.06 -15.26 -8.49
C GLY A 111 8.05 -14.29 -7.87
N LEU A 112 6.81 -14.72 -7.66
CA LEU A 112 5.77 -13.90 -7.03
C LEU A 112 6.10 -13.61 -5.56
N GLY A 113 6.63 -14.59 -4.82
CA GLY A 113 7.11 -14.39 -3.45
C GLY A 113 8.23 -13.35 -3.36
N VAL A 114 9.21 -13.39 -4.26
CA VAL A 114 10.28 -12.37 -4.34
C VAL A 114 9.73 -10.99 -4.68
N LEU A 115 8.75 -10.90 -5.60
CA LEU A 115 8.10 -9.63 -5.92
C LEU A 115 7.33 -9.07 -4.72
N LEU A 116 6.57 -9.91 -4.01
CA LEU A 116 5.75 -9.49 -2.88
C LEU A 116 6.61 -9.14 -1.66
N TYR A 117 7.38 -10.10 -1.16
CA TYR A 117 8.16 -9.95 0.06
C TYR A 117 9.40 -9.11 -0.18
N GLY A 118 10.12 -9.34 -1.28
CA GLY A 118 11.34 -8.60 -1.60
C GLY A 118 11.08 -7.10 -1.79
N SER A 119 9.95 -6.71 -2.37
CA SER A 119 9.59 -5.29 -2.49
C SER A 119 9.21 -4.68 -1.13
N ASN A 120 8.37 -5.36 -0.34
CA ASN A 120 7.96 -4.91 0.99
C ASN A 120 9.16 -4.79 1.97
N PHE A 121 10.00 -5.81 2.09
CA PHE A 121 11.22 -5.72 2.91
C PHE A 121 12.23 -4.74 2.32
N GLY A 122 12.34 -4.69 0.99
CA GLY A 122 13.22 -3.76 0.28
C GLY A 122 12.92 -2.31 0.64
N ILE A 123 11.65 -1.89 0.67
CA ILE A 123 11.31 -0.50 1.02
C ILE A 123 11.53 -0.19 2.50
N VAL A 124 11.33 -1.15 3.40
CA VAL A 124 11.64 -1.02 4.83
C VAL A 124 13.14 -0.88 5.07
N ILE A 125 13.95 -1.74 4.44
CA ILE A 125 15.42 -1.66 4.48
C ILE A 125 15.89 -0.33 3.91
N TYR A 126 15.31 0.12 2.79
CA TYR A 126 15.61 1.43 2.21
C TYR A 126 15.33 2.55 3.20
N GLY A 127 14.15 2.53 3.85
CA GLY A 127 13.77 3.49 4.88
C GLY A 127 14.74 3.53 6.06
N ALA A 128 15.17 2.35 6.52
CA ALA A 128 16.18 2.23 7.57
C ALA A 128 17.52 2.87 7.16
N VAL A 129 18.02 2.56 5.96
CA VAL A 129 19.25 3.16 5.41
C VAL A 129 19.13 4.69 5.31
N LEU A 130 17.97 5.18 4.87
CA LEU A 130 17.71 6.61 4.75
C LEU A 130 17.72 7.32 6.11
N GLY A 131 17.23 6.68 7.18
CA GLY A 131 17.32 7.19 8.55
C GLY A 131 18.74 7.13 9.13
N LEU A 132 19.49 6.07 8.80
CA LEU A 132 20.83 5.83 9.33
C LEU A 132 21.88 6.82 8.78
N ILE A 133 21.87 7.10 7.48
CA ILE A 133 22.90 7.94 6.82
C ILE A 133 23.04 9.32 7.51
N PRO A 134 21.97 10.10 7.72
CA PRO A 134 22.07 11.39 8.41
C PRO A 134 22.44 11.25 9.89
N ALA A 135 22.03 10.17 10.54
CA ALA A 135 22.28 9.92 11.96
C ALA A 135 23.78 9.72 12.26
N ILE A 136 24.46 8.90 11.43
CA ILE A 136 25.88 8.58 11.59
C ILE A 136 26.82 9.61 10.95
N SER A 137 26.31 10.45 10.03
CA SER A 137 27.14 11.42 9.33
C SER A 137 27.82 12.41 10.28
N LYS A 138 29.16 12.46 10.22
CA LYS A 138 29.98 13.46 10.90
C LYS A 138 29.96 14.82 10.20
N ASN A 139 29.58 14.85 8.92
CA ASN A 139 29.61 16.06 8.08
C ASN A 139 28.40 16.98 8.37
N GLN A 140 28.54 17.82 9.40
CA GLN A 140 27.57 18.86 9.74
C GLN A 140 27.38 19.89 8.61
N ILE A 141 28.37 20.01 7.70
CA ILE A 141 28.36 20.96 6.59
C ILE A 141 27.15 20.74 5.67
N VAL A 142 26.73 19.49 5.45
CA VAL A 142 25.60 19.12 4.57
C VAL A 142 24.27 19.74 5.01
N LEU A 143 24.17 20.02 6.31
CA LEU A 143 22.97 20.53 6.98
C LEU A 143 23.17 21.95 7.55
N SER A 144 24.36 22.55 7.36
CA SER A 144 24.71 23.86 7.89
C SER A 144 24.26 24.99 6.98
N THR A 145 23.89 26.13 7.57
CA THR A 145 23.56 27.37 6.84
C THR A 145 24.77 28.27 6.58
N SER A 146 25.97 27.89 7.02
CA SER A 146 27.20 28.68 6.81
C SER A 146 27.49 28.89 5.31
N PRO A 147 28.23 29.93 4.91
CA PRO A 147 28.65 30.09 3.52
C PRO A 147 29.39 28.84 3.03
N ILE A 148 29.15 28.45 1.78
CA ILE A 148 29.73 27.25 1.17
C ILE A 148 31.12 27.62 0.66
N PRO A 149 32.18 26.89 1.04
CA PRO A 149 33.47 26.99 0.37
C PRO A 149 33.32 26.76 -1.14
N GLU A 150 33.89 27.63 -1.98
CA GLU A 150 33.69 27.60 -3.44
C GLU A 150 34.10 26.25 -4.07
N ASP A 151 35.11 25.59 -3.50
CA ASP A 151 35.61 24.27 -3.90
C ASP A 151 34.58 23.14 -3.70
N LEU A 152 33.59 23.33 -2.82
CA LEU A 152 32.54 22.36 -2.53
C LEU A 152 31.26 22.57 -3.35
N VAL A 153 31.20 23.65 -4.16
CA VAL A 153 30.05 23.92 -5.02
C VAL A 153 30.01 22.91 -6.16
N TRP A 154 28.93 22.15 -6.26
CA TRP A 154 28.76 21.19 -7.34
C TRP A 154 28.49 21.93 -8.67
N ASN A 155 29.53 22.05 -9.50
CA ASN A 155 29.38 22.52 -10.87
C ASN A 155 28.97 21.37 -11.81
N ARG A 156 27.78 21.48 -12.44
CA ARG A 156 27.27 20.45 -13.37
C ARG A 156 27.60 20.81 -14.80
N SER A 157 27.97 19.81 -15.59
CA SER A 157 28.06 20.00 -17.04
C SER A 157 26.68 20.35 -17.65
N ILE A 158 26.68 21.19 -18.68
CA ILE A 158 25.48 21.59 -19.43
C ILE A 158 24.76 20.35 -20.01
N LYS A 159 25.51 19.35 -20.48
CA LYS A 159 24.94 18.07 -20.99
C LYS A 159 24.17 17.33 -19.91
N THR A 160 24.70 17.28 -18.69
CA THR A 160 24.02 16.66 -17.53
C THR A 160 22.73 17.40 -17.19
N GLN A 161 22.71 18.73 -17.27
CA GLN A 161 21.51 19.52 -17.01
C GLN A 161 20.38 19.22 -18.02
N LYS A 162 20.70 19.12 -19.31
CA LYS A 162 19.72 18.76 -20.36
C LYS A 162 19.11 17.37 -20.13
N ARG A 163 19.93 16.36 -19.82
CA ARG A 163 19.44 14.99 -19.52
C ARG A 163 18.52 14.97 -18.28
N VAL A 164 18.89 15.70 -17.24
CA VAL A 164 18.05 15.82 -16.03
C VAL A 164 16.72 16.51 -16.33
N ALA A 165 16.70 17.52 -17.21
CA ALA A 165 15.45 18.16 -17.62
C ALA A 165 14.53 17.21 -18.40
N LEU A 166 15.08 16.42 -19.32
CA LEU A 166 14.32 15.41 -20.06
C LEU A 166 13.72 14.36 -19.11
N LEU A 167 14.55 13.80 -18.22
CA LEU A 167 14.09 12.81 -17.23
C LEU A 167 12.98 13.36 -16.33
N LYS A 168 13.11 14.62 -15.88
CA LYS A 168 12.04 15.30 -15.12
C LYS A 168 10.76 15.40 -15.92
N GLY A 169 10.83 15.72 -17.22
CA GLY A 169 9.66 15.77 -18.10
C GLY A 169 8.95 14.42 -18.20
N VAL A 170 9.70 13.33 -18.40
CA VAL A 170 9.17 11.96 -18.42
C VAL A 170 8.49 11.62 -17.09
N ILE A 171 9.15 11.90 -15.97
CA ILE A 171 8.59 11.65 -14.63
C ILE A 171 7.29 12.44 -14.43
N ILE A 172 7.23 13.71 -14.83
CA ILE A 172 5.99 14.51 -14.73
C ILE A 172 4.86 13.87 -15.54
N ILE A 173 5.12 13.43 -16.77
CA ILE A 173 4.10 12.76 -17.60
C ILE A 173 3.57 11.51 -16.89
N ILE A 174 4.47 10.67 -16.36
CA ILE A 174 4.08 9.47 -15.60
C ILE A 174 3.24 9.84 -14.37
N CYS A 175 3.65 10.87 -13.60
CA CYS A 175 2.88 11.35 -12.44
C CYS A 175 1.47 11.81 -12.83
N ILE A 176 1.34 12.50 -13.97
CA ILE A 176 0.03 12.99 -14.46
C ILE A 176 -0.83 11.81 -14.89
N LEU A 177 -0.28 10.83 -15.62
CA LEU A 177 -1.00 9.62 -16.01
C LEU A 177 -1.52 8.88 -14.79
N GLU A 178 -0.71 8.72 -13.74
CA GLU A 178 -1.15 8.08 -12.51
C GLU A 178 -2.26 8.86 -11.81
N LEU A 179 -2.17 10.19 -11.75
CA LEU A 179 -3.25 11.02 -11.19
C LEU A 179 -4.57 10.85 -11.96
N VAL A 180 -4.50 10.70 -13.29
CA VAL A 180 -5.68 10.41 -14.12
C VAL A 180 -6.24 9.03 -13.81
N ILE A 181 -5.39 8.01 -13.67
CA ILE A 181 -5.80 6.66 -13.26
C ILE A 181 -6.45 6.69 -11.87
N GLY A 182 -5.82 7.36 -10.90
CA GLY A 182 -6.35 7.54 -9.55
C GLY A 182 -7.69 8.27 -9.52
N LEU A 183 -7.87 9.27 -10.38
CA LEU A 183 -9.16 9.96 -10.55
C LEU A 183 -10.22 9.01 -11.13
N LEU A 184 -9.88 8.18 -12.11
CA LEU A 184 -10.78 7.16 -12.66
C LEU A 184 -11.18 6.12 -11.61
N VAL A 185 -10.23 5.69 -10.77
CA VAL A 185 -10.49 4.78 -9.64
C VAL A 185 -11.44 5.44 -8.65
N CYS A 186 -11.15 6.68 -8.20
CA CYS A 186 -12.04 7.41 -7.30
C CYS A 186 -13.43 7.62 -7.90
N TYR A 187 -13.51 8.04 -9.17
CA TYR A 187 -14.77 8.18 -9.90
C TYR A 187 -15.56 6.87 -9.91
N SER A 188 -14.89 5.74 -10.15
CA SER A 188 -15.53 4.42 -10.17
C SER A 188 -16.08 4.00 -8.80
N ILE A 189 -15.37 4.37 -7.71
CA ILE A 189 -15.80 4.10 -6.33
C ILE A 189 -17.06 4.89 -5.99
N PHE A 190 -17.10 6.19 -6.29
CA PHE A 190 -18.15 7.09 -5.80
C PHE A 190 -19.37 7.22 -6.73
N LEU A 191 -19.16 7.28 -8.03
CA LEU A 191 -20.24 7.58 -8.99
C LEU A 191 -20.83 6.34 -9.66
N GLY A 192 -20.26 5.15 -9.39
CA GLY A 192 -20.84 3.87 -9.76
C GLY A 192 -21.11 3.77 -11.27
N LEU A 193 -20.06 3.48 -12.04
CA LEU A 193 -20.20 3.14 -13.46
C LEU A 193 -21.27 2.04 -13.64
N LYS A 194 -21.97 1.96 -14.78
CA LYS A 194 -22.92 0.87 -15.05
C LYS A 194 -22.23 -0.29 -15.78
N GLY A 195 -22.75 -1.51 -15.63
CA GLY A 195 -22.30 -2.70 -16.37
C GLY A 195 -21.15 -3.50 -15.76
N TRP A 196 -20.59 -4.46 -16.51
CA TRP A 196 -19.51 -5.36 -16.05
C TRP A 196 -18.27 -4.62 -15.55
N PHE A 197 -17.95 -3.47 -16.17
CA PHE A 197 -16.85 -2.60 -15.73
C PHE A 197 -17.05 -2.09 -14.29
N ARG A 198 -18.29 -1.87 -13.84
CA ARG A 198 -18.61 -1.56 -12.44
C ARG A 198 -18.18 -2.68 -11.51
N PHE A 199 -18.62 -3.90 -11.82
CA PHE A 199 -18.40 -5.05 -10.97
C PHE A 199 -16.90 -5.27 -10.78
N PHE A 200 -16.15 -5.22 -11.88
CA PHE A 200 -14.69 -5.36 -11.84
C PHE A 200 -14.02 -4.22 -11.07
N MET A 201 -14.34 -2.95 -11.38
CA MET A 201 -13.69 -1.79 -10.75
C MET A 201 -14.04 -1.59 -9.29
N LEU A 202 -15.29 -1.80 -8.88
CA LEU A 202 -15.74 -1.56 -7.50
C LEU A 202 -15.46 -2.74 -6.56
N ARG A 203 -15.71 -3.99 -7.00
CA ARG A 203 -15.63 -5.15 -6.10
C ARG A 203 -14.24 -5.77 -6.05
N VAL A 204 -13.59 -5.91 -7.20
CA VAL A 204 -12.29 -6.58 -7.28
C VAL A 204 -11.18 -5.54 -7.17
N PHE A 205 -11.22 -4.51 -8.02
CA PHE A 205 -10.13 -3.56 -8.11
C PHE A 205 -10.09 -2.61 -6.91
N ALA A 206 -11.14 -1.84 -6.63
CA ALA A 206 -11.09 -0.82 -5.58
C ALA A 206 -10.83 -1.41 -4.19
N GLY A 207 -11.53 -2.48 -3.81
CA GLY A 207 -11.34 -3.11 -2.50
C GLY A 207 -9.92 -3.63 -2.27
N GLN A 208 -9.31 -4.25 -3.29
CA GLN A 208 -8.00 -4.89 -3.18
C GLN A 208 -6.82 -3.96 -3.49
N THR A 209 -7.05 -2.81 -4.12
CA THR A 209 -5.94 -1.98 -4.65
C THR A 209 -5.89 -0.55 -4.13
N ALA A 210 -6.96 -0.08 -3.48
CA ALA A 210 -7.05 1.31 -3.07
C ALA A 210 -5.87 1.77 -2.18
N LEU A 211 -5.36 0.97 -1.24
CA LEU A 211 -4.22 1.38 -0.42
C LEU A 211 -2.93 1.49 -1.23
N PHE A 212 -2.71 0.58 -2.20
CA PHE A 212 -1.54 0.65 -3.09
C PHE A 212 -1.57 1.94 -3.91
N PHE A 213 -2.74 2.26 -4.49
CA PHE A 213 -2.93 3.53 -5.20
C PHE A 213 -2.81 4.74 -4.28
N GLY A 214 -3.30 4.66 -3.04
CA GLY A 214 -3.18 5.74 -2.06
C GLY A 214 -1.72 6.12 -1.81
N PHE A 215 -0.85 5.15 -1.50
CA PHE A 215 0.58 5.40 -1.30
C PHE A 215 1.32 5.75 -2.60
N GLY A 216 0.93 5.15 -3.72
CA GLY A 216 1.48 5.47 -5.05
C GLY A 216 1.21 6.92 -5.44
N ILE A 217 -0.05 7.34 -5.46
CA ILE A 217 -0.50 8.70 -5.79
C ILE A 217 0.14 9.71 -4.83
N LEU A 218 0.21 9.40 -3.53
CA LEU A 218 0.84 10.28 -2.55
C LEU A 218 2.35 10.47 -2.85
N SER A 219 3.04 9.40 -3.20
CA SER A 219 4.46 9.44 -3.60
C SER A 219 4.68 10.24 -4.88
N PHE A 220 3.84 10.04 -5.90
CA PHE A 220 3.86 10.83 -7.13
C PHE A 220 3.59 12.31 -6.86
N THR A 221 2.64 12.62 -5.98
CA THR A 221 2.29 13.98 -5.59
C THR A 221 3.50 14.71 -4.98
N PHE A 222 4.27 14.03 -4.12
CA PHE A 222 5.47 14.61 -3.53
C PHE A 222 6.62 14.80 -4.53
N ILE A 223 6.83 13.84 -5.44
CA ILE A 223 7.80 13.98 -6.53
C ILE A 223 7.42 15.20 -7.38
N LEU A 224 6.16 15.29 -7.80
CA LEU A 224 5.64 16.38 -8.64
C LEU A 224 5.76 17.74 -7.98
N PHE A 225 5.37 17.85 -6.70
CA PHE A 225 5.50 19.08 -5.91
C PHE A 225 6.94 19.62 -5.95
N LYS A 226 7.91 18.73 -5.74
CA LYS A 226 9.30 19.11 -5.57
C LYS A 226 10.01 19.36 -6.91
N ILE A 227 9.72 18.56 -7.94
CA ILE A 227 10.21 18.82 -9.30
C ILE A 227 9.71 20.17 -9.79
N THR A 228 8.42 20.47 -9.61
CA THR A 228 7.82 21.70 -10.13
C THR A 228 8.32 22.93 -9.37
N ARG A 229 8.56 22.85 -8.04
CA ARG A 229 9.21 23.94 -7.27
C ARG A 229 10.60 24.32 -7.83
N SER A 230 11.31 23.35 -8.43
CA SER A 230 12.62 23.58 -9.04
C SER A 230 12.56 24.22 -10.44
N ILE A 231 11.39 24.28 -11.09
CA ILE A 231 11.24 24.86 -12.43
C ILE A 231 10.99 26.37 -12.29
N SER A 232 11.97 27.18 -12.70
CA SER A 232 11.81 28.64 -12.80
C SER A 232 11.27 29.01 -14.18
N GLY A 233 10.07 29.61 -14.28
CA GLY A 233 9.56 30.13 -15.56
C GLY A 233 8.03 30.28 -15.69
N LYS A 234 7.58 30.55 -16.92
CA LYS A 234 6.17 30.80 -17.33
C LYS A 234 5.23 29.61 -17.10
N LEU A 235 5.75 28.41 -16.78
CA LEU A 235 4.97 27.22 -16.41
C LEU A 235 4.32 27.31 -15.01
N LYS A 236 4.45 28.46 -14.32
CA LYS A 236 3.67 28.82 -13.11
C LYS A 236 2.16 28.99 -13.35
N ARG A 237 1.68 28.88 -14.59
CA ARG A 237 0.26 29.17 -14.95
C ARG A 237 -0.75 28.16 -14.41
N ILE A 238 -0.38 26.89 -14.22
CA ILE A 238 -1.22 25.96 -13.48
C ILE A 238 -0.89 26.18 -11.99
N PRO A 239 -1.89 26.43 -11.12
CA PRO A 239 -1.63 26.51 -9.69
C PRO A 239 -1.14 25.13 -9.24
N LEU A 240 0.17 24.93 -9.14
CA LEU A 240 0.77 23.66 -8.68
C LEU A 240 0.16 23.20 -7.36
N SER A 241 -0.20 24.16 -6.51
CA SER A 241 -0.95 23.92 -5.27
C SER A 241 -2.23 23.12 -5.52
N PHE A 242 -2.95 23.36 -6.62
CA PHE A 242 -4.12 22.58 -7.01
C PHE A 242 -3.77 21.13 -7.31
N LEU A 243 -2.71 20.84 -8.09
CA LEU A 243 -2.31 19.46 -8.38
C LEU A 243 -1.88 18.71 -7.11
N VAL A 244 -1.20 19.40 -6.18
CA VAL A 244 -0.81 18.82 -4.89
C VAL A 244 -2.02 18.55 -4.01
N ILE A 245 -2.93 19.51 -3.90
CA ILE A 245 -4.19 19.34 -3.15
C ILE A 245 -5.00 18.20 -3.75
N LEU A 246 -5.14 18.16 -5.08
CA LEU A 246 -5.82 17.09 -5.79
C LEU A 246 -5.20 15.73 -5.50
N GLY A 247 -3.87 15.61 -5.59
CA GLY A 247 -3.16 14.36 -5.29
C GLY A 247 -3.33 13.90 -3.84
N ILE A 248 -3.29 14.83 -2.88
CA ILE A 248 -3.56 14.53 -1.46
C ILE A 248 -5.02 14.08 -1.26
N VAL A 249 -5.98 14.77 -1.87
CA VAL A 249 -7.41 14.43 -1.81
C VAL A 249 -7.64 13.04 -2.40
N LEU A 250 -7.13 12.77 -3.61
CA LEU A 250 -7.24 11.46 -4.26
C LEU A 250 -6.61 10.35 -3.41
N SER A 251 -5.41 10.59 -2.85
CA SER A 251 -4.77 9.63 -1.94
C SER A 251 -5.64 9.37 -0.70
N GLY A 252 -6.22 10.42 -0.12
CA GLY A 252 -7.14 10.31 1.01
C GLY A 252 -8.38 9.49 0.69
N LEU A 253 -8.99 9.71 -0.48
CA LEU A 253 -10.12 8.92 -0.96
C LEU A 253 -9.75 7.44 -1.13
N CYS A 254 -8.54 7.16 -1.62
CA CYS A 254 -7.99 5.81 -1.72
C CYS A 254 -7.73 5.15 -0.34
N PHE A 255 -7.61 5.92 0.75
CA PHE A 255 -7.50 5.37 2.11
C PHE A 255 -8.86 5.17 2.80
N VAL A 256 -9.95 5.72 2.27
CA VAL A 256 -11.32 5.55 2.83
C VAL A 256 -11.71 4.08 3.03
N PRO A 257 -11.43 3.14 2.10
CA PRO A 257 -11.73 1.72 2.31
C PRO A 257 -11.11 1.12 3.57
N LEU A 258 -10.00 1.65 4.07
CA LEU A 258 -9.38 1.14 5.31
C LEU A 258 -10.31 1.27 6.52
N GLY A 259 -11.08 2.36 6.59
CA GLY A 259 -12.04 2.59 7.67
C GLY A 259 -13.43 2.02 7.37
N LEU A 260 -13.84 2.01 6.09
CA LEU A 260 -15.17 1.55 5.72
C LEU A 260 -15.30 0.03 5.59
N THR A 261 -14.25 -0.70 5.17
CA THR A 261 -14.32 -2.15 4.98
C THR A 261 -14.70 -2.89 6.27
N PRO A 262 -14.11 -2.59 7.45
CA PRO A 262 -14.55 -3.21 8.70
C PRO A 262 -16.04 -2.96 9.02
N GLN A 263 -16.52 -1.74 8.75
CA GLN A 263 -17.93 -1.41 8.95
C GLN A 263 -18.83 -2.16 7.98
N PHE A 264 -18.49 -2.20 6.69
CA PHE A 264 -19.26 -2.96 5.70
C PHE A 264 -19.28 -4.46 6.00
N ALA A 265 -18.19 -5.02 6.51
CA ALA A 265 -18.15 -6.40 6.94
C ALA A 265 -19.11 -6.65 8.11
N LYS A 266 -19.14 -5.75 9.09
CA LYS A 266 -20.10 -5.80 10.20
C LYS A 266 -21.55 -5.68 9.73
N ASP A 267 -21.85 -4.72 8.87
CA ASP A 267 -23.20 -4.51 8.35
C ASP A 267 -23.68 -5.72 7.52
N ALA A 268 -22.78 -6.32 6.72
CA ALA A 268 -23.06 -7.52 5.95
C ALA A 268 -23.36 -8.72 6.86
N ASP A 269 -22.60 -8.86 7.95
CA ASP A 269 -22.76 -9.91 8.95
C ASP A 269 -24.07 -9.76 9.75
N GLU A 270 -24.44 -8.54 10.13
CA GLU A 270 -25.74 -8.23 10.75
C GLU A 270 -26.91 -8.54 9.80
N ALA A 271 -26.80 -8.15 8.52
CA ALA A 271 -27.82 -8.41 7.51
C ALA A 271 -27.97 -9.91 7.18
N PHE A 272 -26.85 -10.64 7.11
CA PHE A 272 -26.85 -12.08 6.94
C PHE A 272 -27.52 -12.76 8.14
N SER A 273 -27.12 -12.38 9.36
CA SER A 273 -27.71 -12.91 10.59
C SER A 273 -29.21 -12.63 10.67
N ALA A 274 -29.66 -11.43 10.32
CA ALA A 274 -31.08 -11.09 10.30
C ALA A 274 -31.89 -11.93 9.28
N SER A 275 -31.27 -12.29 8.15
CA SER A 275 -31.92 -13.07 7.09
C SER A 275 -31.98 -14.56 7.40
N PHE A 276 -30.93 -15.10 8.04
CA PHE A 276 -30.74 -16.55 8.19
C PHE A 276 -31.03 -17.08 9.59
N ASN A 277 -30.90 -16.28 10.66
CA ASN A 277 -31.21 -16.73 12.03
C ASN A 277 -32.66 -17.28 12.20
N PRO A 278 -33.70 -16.69 11.59
CA PRO A 278 -35.05 -17.25 11.67
C PRO A 278 -35.16 -18.64 11.01
N VAL A 279 -34.32 -18.93 10.03
CA VAL A 279 -34.32 -20.19 9.27
C VAL A 279 -33.47 -21.26 9.98
N PHE A 280 -32.35 -20.88 10.59
CA PHE A 280 -31.46 -21.78 11.33
C PHE A 280 -31.86 -22.01 12.79
N SER A 281 -33.09 -21.68 13.18
CA SER A 281 -33.61 -21.88 14.56
C SER A 281 -32.77 -21.19 15.65
N GLY A 282 -32.08 -20.09 15.34
CA GLY A 282 -31.21 -19.42 16.31
C GLY A 282 -30.00 -18.74 15.65
N ASP A 283 -28.92 -18.64 16.42
CA ASP A 283 -27.67 -18.00 16.00
C ASP A 283 -26.84 -18.92 15.12
N TRP A 284 -26.80 -18.64 13.81
CA TRP A 284 -26.01 -19.44 12.85
C TRP A 284 -24.51 -19.46 13.22
N LYS A 285 -23.99 -18.41 13.86
CA LYS A 285 -22.58 -18.37 14.30
C LYS A 285 -22.33 -19.35 15.42
N ALA A 286 -23.24 -19.44 16.38
CA ALA A 286 -23.11 -20.41 17.46
C ALA A 286 -23.06 -21.86 16.94
N VAL A 287 -23.67 -22.15 15.79
CA VAL A 287 -23.55 -23.48 15.16
C VAL A 287 -22.13 -23.71 14.62
N ILE A 288 -21.47 -22.68 14.10
CA ILE A 288 -20.10 -22.76 13.58
C ILE A 288 -19.06 -22.67 14.70
N ASP A 289 -19.22 -21.75 15.63
CA ASP A 289 -18.28 -21.53 16.75
C ASP A 289 -18.20 -22.76 17.66
N ASN A 290 -19.29 -23.51 17.79
CA ASN A 290 -19.33 -24.76 18.57
C ASN A 290 -19.03 -26.02 17.72
N SER A 291 -18.60 -25.84 16.47
CA SER A 291 -18.24 -26.95 15.60
C SER A 291 -16.75 -27.28 15.64
N ASP A 292 -16.40 -28.50 15.26
CA ASP A 292 -15.01 -28.95 15.15
C ASP A 292 -14.21 -28.22 14.04
N TYR A 293 -14.87 -27.40 13.22
CA TYR A 293 -14.30 -26.68 12.08
C TYR A 293 -14.24 -25.16 12.29
N ALA A 294 -14.47 -24.65 13.50
CA ALA A 294 -14.34 -23.22 13.81
C ALA A 294 -12.96 -22.65 13.42
N ASP A 295 -11.90 -23.43 13.66
CA ASP A 295 -10.51 -23.05 13.34
C ASP A 295 -10.22 -23.06 11.83
N ALA A 296 -11.09 -23.65 11.01
CA ALA A 296 -10.96 -23.63 9.55
C ALA A 296 -11.43 -22.30 8.92
N PHE A 297 -12.11 -21.44 9.69
CA PHE A 297 -12.58 -20.15 9.21
C PHE A 297 -11.60 -19.02 9.53
N LEU A 298 -11.57 -18.01 8.65
CA LEU A 298 -10.86 -16.76 8.94
C LEU A 298 -11.55 -16.06 10.12
N GLN A 299 -10.77 -15.78 11.17
CA GLN A 299 -11.21 -15.01 12.34
C GLN A 299 -11.67 -13.58 12.01
N THR A 300 -11.23 -13.02 10.87
CA THR A 300 -11.67 -11.71 10.40
C THR A 300 -11.88 -11.75 8.88
N PRO A 301 -12.96 -11.15 8.36
CA PRO A 301 -13.22 -11.07 6.93
C PRO A 301 -12.22 -10.15 6.20
N PHE A 302 -11.50 -9.29 6.94
CA PHE A 302 -10.49 -8.41 6.39
C PHE A 302 -9.24 -8.35 7.27
N SER A 303 -8.08 -8.36 6.63
CA SER A 303 -6.78 -8.22 7.28
C SER A 303 -5.95 -7.15 6.60
N VAL A 304 -5.54 -6.12 7.35
CA VAL A 304 -4.64 -5.08 6.85
C VAL A 304 -3.24 -5.67 6.57
N GLY A 305 -2.75 -6.58 7.41
CA GLY A 305 -1.45 -7.24 7.17
C GLY A 305 -1.47 -8.11 5.91
N GLY A 306 -2.56 -8.87 5.73
CA GLY A 306 -2.77 -9.70 4.56
C GLY A 306 -2.92 -8.90 3.27
N TYR A 307 -3.34 -7.64 3.36
CA TYR A 307 -3.34 -6.72 2.24
C TYR A 307 -1.92 -6.48 1.68
N PHE A 308 -0.91 -6.31 2.54
CA PHE A 308 0.46 -6.00 2.12
C PHE A 308 1.33 -7.23 1.91
N LEU A 309 1.12 -8.28 2.72
CA LEU A 309 1.97 -9.47 2.77
C LEU A 309 1.28 -10.74 2.27
N GLY A 310 0.03 -10.64 1.82
CA GLY A 310 -0.81 -11.79 1.46
C GLY A 310 -1.46 -12.42 2.70
N PRO A 311 -2.69 -12.96 2.58
CA PRO A 311 -3.28 -13.74 3.67
C PRO A 311 -2.46 -15.02 3.91
N PRO A 312 -2.52 -15.58 5.13
CA PRO A 312 -2.00 -16.93 5.36
C PRO A 312 -2.73 -17.93 4.45
N ILE A 313 -1.98 -18.91 3.97
CA ILE A 313 -2.48 -19.97 3.09
C ILE A 313 -2.94 -21.13 3.94
N TYR A 314 -4.11 -21.66 3.61
CA TYR A 314 -4.65 -22.87 4.19
C TYR A 314 -4.85 -23.87 3.07
N ASP A 315 -4.32 -25.09 3.24
CA ASP A 315 -4.62 -26.18 2.31
C ASP A 315 -6.13 -26.44 2.36
N CYS A 316 -6.79 -26.41 1.21
CA CYS A 316 -8.20 -26.71 1.11
C CYS A 316 -8.53 -27.42 -0.21
N ILE A 317 -9.51 -28.31 -0.15
CA ILE A 317 -10.06 -28.94 -1.34
C ILE A 317 -11.13 -28.01 -1.91
N VAL A 318 -10.87 -27.45 -3.09
CA VAL A 318 -11.82 -26.58 -3.78
C VAL A 318 -12.68 -27.39 -4.75
N ARG A 319 -13.99 -27.48 -4.48
CA ARG A 319 -14.98 -27.99 -5.43
C ARG A 319 -15.71 -26.82 -6.06
N LYS A 320 -15.46 -26.59 -7.34
CA LYS A 320 -16.06 -25.48 -8.09
C LYS A 320 -17.42 -25.87 -8.67
N ASP A 321 -18.26 -24.86 -8.87
CA ASP A 321 -19.53 -24.98 -9.61
C ASP A 321 -20.46 -26.09 -9.07
N VAL A 322 -20.54 -26.23 -7.75
CA VAL A 322 -21.44 -27.20 -7.10
C VAL A 322 -22.87 -26.68 -7.22
N LEU A 323 -23.76 -27.46 -7.84
CA LEU A 323 -25.18 -27.10 -7.98
C LEU A 323 -25.86 -27.14 -6.60
N TYR A 324 -26.26 -25.99 -6.08
CA TYR A 324 -27.02 -25.84 -4.83
C TYR A 324 -28.52 -25.91 -5.04
N PHE A 325 -29.00 -25.25 -6.10
CA PHE A 325 -30.42 -25.11 -6.38
C PHE A 325 -30.67 -25.17 -7.88
N ASP A 326 -31.63 -26.01 -8.29
CA ASP A 326 -32.16 -26.06 -9.65
C ASP A 326 -33.64 -25.69 -9.60
N GLY A 327 -33.96 -24.46 -9.97
CA GLY A 327 -35.32 -23.93 -9.88
C GLY A 327 -36.32 -24.60 -10.81
N SER A 328 -35.88 -25.42 -11.76
CA SER A 328 -36.77 -26.33 -12.49
C SER A 328 -37.48 -27.36 -11.59
N THR A 329 -36.95 -27.58 -10.38
CA THR A 329 -37.53 -28.43 -9.34
C THR A 329 -38.28 -27.65 -8.26
N SER A 330 -38.32 -26.32 -8.34
CA SER A 330 -39.00 -25.45 -7.37
C SER A 330 -40.52 -25.48 -7.57
N ASN A 331 -41.26 -25.34 -6.47
CA ASN A 331 -42.71 -25.16 -6.50
C ASN A 331 -43.14 -23.75 -6.95
N PHE A 332 -42.19 -22.81 -7.07
CA PHE A 332 -42.46 -21.44 -7.49
C PHE A 332 -42.09 -21.25 -8.97
N THR A 333 -43.08 -20.84 -9.77
CA THR A 333 -42.90 -20.63 -11.21
C THR A 333 -41.87 -19.56 -11.56
N VAL A 334 -41.62 -18.60 -10.65
CA VAL A 334 -40.60 -17.56 -10.81
C VAL A 334 -39.17 -18.11 -10.80
N ASP A 335 -38.97 -19.30 -10.23
CA ASP A 335 -37.65 -19.91 -10.08
C ASP A 335 -37.28 -20.82 -11.26
N ALA A 336 -38.23 -21.17 -12.14
CA ALA A 336 -38.10 -22.26 -13.12
C ALA A 336 -36.82 -22.24 -13.99
N ASN A 337 -36.22 -21.06 -14.18
CA ASN A 337 -35.01 -20.86 -14.98
C ASN A 337 -33.78 -20.40 -14.16
N VAL A 338 -33.84 -20.52 -12.83
CA VAL A 338 -32.77 -20.11 -11.92
C VAL A 338 -31.95 -21.33 -11.52
N LYS A 339 -30.64 -21.29 -11.71
CA LYS A 339 -29.70 -22.25 -11.13
C LYS A 339 -28.70 -21.51 -10.25
N LEU A 340 -28.54 -21.98 -9.01
CA LEU A 340 -27.54 -21.43 -8.10
C LEU A 340 -26.42 -22.44 -7.96
N TYR A 341 -25.22 -21.96 -8.19
CA TYR A 341 -23.98 -22.70 -8.00
C TYR A 341 -23.16 -22.02 -6.90
N PHE A 342 -22.36 -22.80 -6.21
CA PHE A 342 -21.40 -22.30 -5.24
C PHE A 342 -20.08 -23.06 -5.37
N ASP A 343 -19.01 -22.39 -4.96
CA ASP A 343 -17.73 -23.04 -4.75
C ASP A 343 -17.65 -23.48 -3.29
N ALA A 344 -17.33 -24.75 -3.06
CA ALA A 344 -17.11 -25.31 -1.73
C ALA A 344 -15.61 -25.39 -1.45
N TYR A 345 -15.17 -24.81 -0.33
CA TYR A 345 -13.81 -24.88 0.17
C TYR A 345 -13.84 -25.80 1.39
N LEU A 346 -13.30 -27.01 1.24
CA LEU A 346 -13.33 -28.06 2.25
C LEU A 346 -11.96 -28.21 2.91
N PRO A 347 -11.88 -28.65 4.18
CA PRO A 347 -10.61 -29.02 4.78
C PRO A 347 -9.92 -30.12 3.96
N PRO A 348 -8.59 -30.22 4.02
CA PRO A 348 -7.86 -31.33 3.40
C PRO A 348 -8.30 -32.64 4.05
N ASN A 349 -8.48 -33.70 3.27
CA ASN A 349 -8.93 -34.98 3.82
C ASN A 349 -7.86 -35.55 4.77
N ASP A 350 -8.26 -36.00 5.97
CA ASP A 350 -7.42 -36.68 6.97
C ASP A 350 -6.77 -38.00 6.47
N SER A 351 -6.93 -38.37 5.20
CA SER A 351 -6.43 -39.64 4.65
C SER A 351 -5.06 -39.55 3.98
N ASP A 352 -4.47 -38.36 3.87
CA ASP A 352 -3.16 -38.16 3.22
C ASP A 352 -2.11 -37.45 4.12
N SER A 353 -2.30 -37.44 5.44
CA SER A 353 -1.30 -36.94 6.43
C SER A 353 -0.48 -38.06 7.06
#